data_AF-A0A2V8TPF5-F1
#
_entry.id   AF-A0A2V8TPF5-F1
#
_cell.length_a   1.000
_cell.length_b   1.000
_cell.length_c   1.000
_cell.angle_alpha   90.00
_cell.angle_beta   90.00
_cell.angle_gamma   90.00
#
_symmetry.space_group_name_H-M   'P 1'
#
loop_
_entity.id
_entity.type
_entity.pdbx_description
1 polymer ?
#
loop_
_entity_poly.entity_id
_entity_poly.type
_entity_poly.pdbx_seq_one_letter_code
_entity_poly.pdbx_strand_id
1 'polypeptide(L)'
;MKPKNGGRTSTLGARTRRDWEETTLRQALDKKAERRTSFTTVSSLPVERLCTPDDLKGWDPVRKLGFPGEPPFTRGVHPTMYRGRLW
;
A
#
# COMPACT_ATOMS: atom_id res chain seq x y z
N MET A 1 23.48 -22.05 34.82
CA MET A 1 23.57 -21.17 33.62
C MET A 1 22.15 -20.93 33.12
N LYS A 2 21.59 -19.73 33.33
CA LYS A 2 20.22 -19.40 32.88
C LYS A 2 20.29 -18.72 31.52
N PRO A 3 19.59 -19.18 30.47
CA PRO A 3 19.48 -18.39 29.26
C PRO A 3 18.59 -17.18 29.52
N LYS A 4 19.18 -15.99 29.40
CA LYS A 4 18.48 -14.71 29.24
C LYS A 4 18.31 -14.46 27.74
N ASN A 5 17.09 -14.15 27.32
CA ASN A 5 16.65 -13.43 26.11
C ASN A 5 15.51 -14.16 25.38
N GLY A 6 14.31 -14.08 25.96
CA GLY A 6 13.08 -14.07 25.17
C GLY A 6 12.86 -12.63 24.71
N GLY A 7 13.24 -12.32 23.48
CA GLY A 7 12.93 -11.04 22.86
C GLY A 7 11.42 -10.79 22.96
N ARG A 8 11.03 -9.70 23.61
CA ARG A 8 9.67 -9.17 23.52
C ARG A 8 9.50 -8.68 22.09
N THR A 9 9.13 -9.56 21.16
CA THR A 9 8.38 -9.15 19.98
C THR A 9 7.07 -8.62 20.54
N SER A 10 6.99 -7.30 20.75
CA SER A 10 5.70 -6.68 21.00
C SER A 10 4.88 -6.98 19.74
N THR A 11 3.96 -7.91 19.84
CA THR A 11 2.83 -8.00 18.93
C THR A 11 2.19 -6.61 18.97
N LEU A 12 2.56 -5.74 18.03
CA LEU A 12 1.75 -4.61 17.64
C LEU A 12 0.43 -5.25 17.22
N GLY A 13 -0.54 -5.26 18.13
CA GLY A 13 -1.90 -5.72 17.84
C GLY A 13 -2.30 -5.03 16.55
N ALA A 14 -2.62 -5.83 15.53
CA ALA A 14 -2.78 -5.33 14.17
C ALA A 14 -3.91 -4.30 14.14
N ARG A 15 -3.55 -3.01 14.16
CA ARG A 15 -4.51 -1.91 14.05
C ARG A 15 -5.12 -2.00 12.66
N THR A 16 -6.45 -2.02 12.58
CA THR A 16 -7.16 -2.07 11.30
C THR A 16 -7.35 -0.67 10.72
N ARG A 17 -7.67 -0.59 9.41
CA ARG A 17 -8.08 0.67 8.77
C ARG A 17 -9.24 1.32 9.52
N ARG A 18 -10.22 0.51 9.94
CA ARG A 18 -11.39 0.96 10.69
C ARG A 18 -11.02 1.60 12.03
N ASP A 19 -10.11 0.98 12.79
CA ASP A 19 -9.66 1.54 14.08
C ASP A 19 -9.02 2.91 13.88
N TRP A 20 -8.24 3.08 12.81
CA TRP A 20 -7.63 4.37 12.46
C TRP A 20 -8.68 5.41 12.03
N GLU A 21 -9.69 5.02 11.25
CA GLU A 21 -10.79 5.89 10.82
C GLU A 21 -11.62 6.39 12.01
N GLU A 22 -11.99 5.51 12.93
CA GLU A 22 -12.85 5.83 14.07
C GLU A 22 -12.10 6.61 15.17
N THR A 23 -10.77 6.50 15.25
CA THR A 23 -9.96 7.17 16.28
C THR A 23 -9.18 8.37 15.72
N THR A 24 -8.05 8.09 15.10
CA THR A 24 -7.02 9.08 14.75
C THR A 24 -7.54 10.04 13.69
N LEU A 25 -8.20 9.51 12.66
CA LEU A 25 -8.75 10.32 11.58
C LEU A 25 -9.91 11.18 12.07
N ARG A 26 -10.87 10.59 12.79
CA ARG A 26 -12.01 11.34 13.33
C ARG A 26 -11.58 12.51 14.21
N GLN A 27 -10.65 12.27 15.14
CA GLN A 27 -10.11 13.34 16.00
C GLN A 27 -9.44 14.48 15.23
N ALA A 28 -8.82 14.18 14.08
CA ALA A 28 -8.23 15.20 13.22
C ALA A 28 -9.30 16.00 12.47
N LEU A 29 -10.31 15.32 11.90
CA LEU A 29 -11.39 15.94 11.14
C LEU A 29 -12.31 16.80 12.00
N ASP A 30 -12.58 16.39 13.24
CA ASP A 30 -13.38 17.17 14.20
C ASP A 30 -12.70 18.51 14.55
N LYS A 31 -11.36 18.54 14.54
CA LYS A 31 -10.58 19.77 14.76
C LYS A 31 -10.54 20.64 13.52
N LYS A 32 -10.39 20.02 12.34
CA LYS A 32 -10.27 20.74 11.07
C LYS A 32 -10.63 19.84 9.89
N ALA A 33 -11.59 20.28 9.10
CA ALA A 33 -11.96 19.63 7.86
C ALA A 33 -10.82 19.66 6.82
N GLU A 34 -10.83 18.67 5.93
CA GLU A 34 -9.95 18.63 4.77
C GLU A 34 -10.29 19.75 3.77
N ARG A 35 -9.33 20.08 2.90
CA ARG A 35 -9.46 21.19 1.94
C ARG A 35 -10.58 20.99 0.91
N ARG A 36 -10.95 19.75 0.63
CA ARG A 36 -11.97 19.37 -0.35
C ARG A 36 -12.77 18.20 0.22
N THR A 37 -14.01 18.10 -0.20
CA THR A 37 -14.90 16.98 0.15
C THR A 37 -14.52 15.69 -0.58
N SER A 38 -13.91 15.79 -1.76
CA SER A 38 -13.41 14.66 -2.54
C SER A 38 -12.12 15.01 -3.28
N PHE A 39 -11.30 13.98 -3.53
CA PHE A 39 -10.08 14.08 -4.31
C PHE A 39 -10.20 13.18 -5.53
N THR A 40 -9.79 13.68 -6.69
CA THR A 40 -9.80 12.94 -7.95
C THR A 40 -8.50 13.14 -8.71
N THR A 41 -8.17 12.18 -9.57
CA THR A 41 -7.13 12.34 -10.59
C THR A 41 -7.62 13.27 -11.71
N VAL A 42 -6.72 13.66 -12.61
CA VAL A 42 -7.05 14.47 -13.80
C VAL A 42 -8.03 13.76 -14.75
N SER A 43 -8.12 12.43 -14.67
CA SER A 43 -9.07 11.60 -15.41
C SER A 43 -10.34 11.29 -14.61
N SER A 44 -10.61 12.05 -13.54
CA SER A 44 -11.80 11.93 -12.69
C SER A 44 -11.93 10.62 -11.90
N LEU A 45 -10.84 9.88 -11.69
CA LEU A 45 -10.86 8.72 -10.80
C LEU A 45 -10.79 9.16 -9.34
N PRO A 46 -11.61 8.61 -8.43
CA PRO A 46 -11.56 8.93 -7.01
C PRO A 46 -10.21 8.52 -6.42
N VAL A 47 -9.67 9.36 -5.54
CA VAL A 47 -8.43 9.10 -4.80
C VAL A 47 -8.80 8.84 -3.34
N GLU A 48 -8.61 7.59 -2.92
CA GLU A 48 -8.78 7.16 -1.54
C GLU A 48 -7.80 7.88 -0.60
N ARG A 49 -8.23 8.10 0.64
CA ARG A 49 -7.40 8.77 1.67
C ARG A 49 -6.13 7.99 2.00
N LEU A 50 -6.23 6.66 1.99
CA LEU A 50 -5.15 5.76 2.34
C LEU A 50 -5.31 4.45 1.57
N CYS A 51 -4.29 4.07 0.80
CA CYS A 51 -4.19 2.73 0.23
C CYS A 51 -3.46 1.81 1.23
N THR A 52 -4.03 0.64 1.45
CA THR A 52 -3.64 -0.38 2.42
C THR A 52 -3.54 -1.75 1.74
N PRO A 53 -2.93 -2.76 2.39
CA PRO A 53 -2.94 -4.13 1.87
C PRO A 53 -4.36 -4.69 1.65
N ASP A 54 -5.36 -4.24 2.41
CA ASP A 54 -6.75 -4.67 2.23
C ASP A 54 -7.31 -4.26 0.85
N ASP A 55 -6.80 -3.17 0.26
CA ASP A 55 -7.18 -2.71 -1.08
C ASP A 55 -6.60 -3.63 -2.19
N LEU A 56 -5.69 -4.54 -1.84
CA LEU A 56 -5.16 -5.59 -2.72
C LEU A 56 -5.91 -6.92 -2.59
N LYS A 57 -7.08 -6.96 -1.94
CA LYS A 57 -7.86 -8.20 -1.79
C LYS A 57 -8.19 -8.82 -3.15
N GLY A 58 -7.79 -10.08 -3.34
CA GLY A 58 -7.96 -10.79 -4.62
C GLY A 58 -6.99 -10.36 -5.72
N TRP A 59 -5.99 -9.54 -5.41
CA TRP A 59 -4.90 -9.20 -6.30
C TRP A 59 -3.75 -10.19 -6.13
N ASP A 60 -3.40 -10.89 -7.21
CA ASP A 60 -2.28 -11.82 -7.25
C ASP A 60 -1.07 -11.14 -7.93
N PRO A 61 0.00 -10.82 -7.17
CA PRO A 61 1.18 -10.18 -7.72
C PRO A 61 1.86 -11.02 -8.80
N VAL A 62 1.89 -12.34 -8.65
CA VAL A 62 2.59 -13.22 -9.61
C VAL A 62 1.88 -13.17 -10.95
N ARG A 63 0.55 -13.21 -10.95
CA ARG A 63 -0.25 -13.20 -12.19
C ARG A 63 -0.46 -11.81 -12.79
N LYS A 64 -0.65 -10.78 -11.95
CA LYS A 64 -0.99 -9.43 -12.42
C LYS A 64 0.20 -8.50 -12.59
N LEU A 65 1.32 -8.75 -11.89
CA LEU A 65 2.53 -7.92 -11.98
C LEU A 65 3.68 -8.63 -12.71
N GLY A 66 3.84 -9.95 -12.52
CA GLY A 66 4.80 -10.79 -13.27
C GLY A 66 6.27 -10.39 -13.14
N PHE A 67 7.15 -10.93 -13.97
CA PHE A 67 8.57 -10.54 -14.05
C PHE A 67 8.84 -9.74 -15.34
N PRO A 68 9.85 -8.83 -15.36
CA PRO A 68 10.20 -8.11 -16.59
C PRO A 68 10.66 -9.09 -17.67
N GLY A 69 10.26 -8.86 -18.92
CA GLY A 69 10.57 -9.79 -20.03
C GLY A 69 9.61 -10.96 -20.18
N GLU A 70 8.59 -11.06 -19.31
CA GLU A 70 7.58 -12.13 -19.34
C GLU A 70 6.15 -11.55 -19.32
N PRO A 71 5.14 -12.22 -19.91
CA PRO A 71 3.75 -11.81 -19.75
C PRO A 71 3.36 -11.68 -18.26
N PRO A 72 2.53 -10.68 -17.87
CA PRO A 72 1.81 -9.70 -18.70
C PRO A 72 2.63 -8.44 -19.05
N PHE A 73 3.96 -8.47 -18.91
CA PHE A 73 4.86 -7.36 -19.22
C PHE A 73 4.58 -6.06 -18.46
N THR A 74 3.87 -6.12 -17.33
CA THR A 74 3.57 -4.95 -16.49
C THR A 74 4.85 -4.28 -15.96
N ARG A 75 5.94 -5.04 -15.80
CA ARG A 75 7.28 -4.55 -15.43
C ARG A 75 8.19 -4.22 -16.62
N GLY A 76 7.67 -4.32 -17.85
CA GLY A 76 8.39 -4.05 -19.09
C GLY A 76 8.67 -5.30 -19.93
N VAL A 77 8.91 -5.08 -21.23
CA VAL A 77 9.02 -6.13 -22.26
C VAL A 77 10.42 -6.76 -22.32
N HIS A 78 11.45 -6.12 -21.75
CA HIS A 78 12.82 -6.62 -21.76
C HIS A 78 13.27 -7.03 -20.35
N PRO A 79 13.93 -8.19 -20.17
CA PRO A 79 14.33 -8.65 -18.84
C PRO A 79 15.36 -7.73 -18.16
N THR A 80 16.20 -7.04 -18.94
CA THR A 80 17.23 -6.13 -18.43
C THR A 80 16.83 -4.66 -18.41
N MET A 81 15.70 -4.30 -19.06
CA MET A 81 15.23 -2.92 -19.24
C MET A 81 16.39 -1.95 -19.58
N TYR A 82 16.36 -0.75 -19.00
CA TYR A 82 17.34 0.31 -19.25
C TYR A 82 18.74 0.07 -18.69
N ARG A 83 18.97 -1.05 -17.99
CA ARG A 83 20.34 -1.46 -17.61
C ARG A 83 21.09 -2.09 -18.78
N GLY A 84 20.37 -2.67 -19.75
CA GLY A 84 20.98 -3.25 -20.95
C GLY A 84 21.03 -2.28 -22.12
N ARG A 85 19.96 -1.51 -22.33
CA ARG A 85 19.85 -0.55 -23.43
C ARG A 85 18.96 0.62 -23.00
N LEU A 86 19.42 1.85 -23.21
CA LEU A 86 18.62 3.06 -22.96
C LEU A 86 17.36 3.11 -23.86
N TRP A 87 16.39 3.94 -23.45
CA TRP A 87 15.11 4.10 -24.13
C TRP A 87 15.26 4.54 -25.59
#